data_AF-A0A2I4HHJ3-F1
#
_entry.id   AF-A0A2I4HHJ3-F1
#
_cell.length_a   1.000
_cell.length_b   1.000
_cell.length_c   1.000
_cell.angle_alpha   90.00
_cell.angle_beta   90.00
_cell.angle_gamma   90.00
#
_symmetry.space_group_name_H-M   'P 1'
#
loop_
_entity.id
_entity.type
_entity.pdbx_description
1 polymer ?
#
loop_
_entity_poly.entity_id
_entity_poly.type
_entity_poly.pdbx_seq_one_letter_code
_entity_poly.pdbx_strand_id
1 'polypeptide(L)'
;MEGVGGASSVRIDRKSSIDSEPRTLSIDQIHYAREAALYVMKTMSIEDAMIIFTQGLEPVVSAGRSTCNKNKAILIDTGEELEHAAGDHHLPAGPRDIASAPF
;
A
#
# COMPACT_ATOMS: atom_id res chain seq x y z
N MET A 1 -12.39 6.72 56.90
CA MET A 1 -11.52 7.23 55.85
C MET A 1 -11.61 6.24 54.70
N GLU A 2 -12.52 6.46 53.76
CA GLU A 2 -12.61 5.62 52.55
C GLU A 2 -12.21 6.50 51.36
N GLY A 3 -11.05 6.20 50.80
CA GLY A 3 -10.56 6.83 49.59
C GLY A 3 -11.25 6.21 48.39
N VAL A 4 -12.20 6.94 47.81
CA VAL A 4 -12.77 6.59 46.50
C VAL A 4 -11.76 7.02 45.44
N GLY A 5 -10.93 6.07 45.01
CA GLY A 5 -10.08 6.20 43.84
C GLY A 5 -10.94 6.32 42.59
N GLY A 6 -11.26 7.55 42.20
CA GLY A 6 -11.91 7.85 40.93
C GLY A 6 -10.94 7.52 39.80
N ALA A 7 -11.19 6.40 39.11
CA ALA A 7 -10.53 6.10 37.85
C ALA A 7 -10.79 7.27 36.90
N SER A 8 -9.75 8.05 36.59
CA SER A 8 -9.83 9.05 35.54
C SER A 8 -10.08 8.30 34.24
N SER A 9 -11.34 8.29 33.79
CA SER A 9 -11.70 7.83 32.47
C SER A 9 -10.94 8.69 31.47
N VAL A 10 -9.81 8.17 30.96
CA VAL A 10 -9.07 8.77 29.86
C VAL A 10 -10.07 8.86 28.71
N ARG A 11 -10.50 10.07 28.37
CA ARG A 11 -11.42 10.28 27.26
C ARG A 11 -10.66 9.92 26.00
N ILE A 12 -11.03 8.82 25.36
CA ILE A 12 -10.48 8.46 24.06
C ILE A 12 -11.16 9.38 23.05
N ASP A 13 -10.45 10.41 22.60
CA ASP A 13 -10.89 11.23 21.47
C ASP A 13 -10.74 10.40 20.20
N ARG A 14 -11.84 9.75 19.81
CA ARG A 14 -11.93 8.98 18.56
C ARG A 14 -12.01 9.99 17.41
N LYS A 15 -10.91 10.16 16.67
CA LYS A 15 -10.95 10.82 15.36
C LYS A 15 -11.51 9.85 14.33
N SER A 16 -12.26 10.36 13.36
CA SER A 16 -12.75 9.52 12.26
C SER A 16 -11.58 9.17 11.34
N SER A 17 -11.50 7.93 10.85
CA SER A 17 -10.40 7.47 9.99
C SER A 17 -10.20 8.37 8.75
N ILE A 18 -11.32 8.90 8.23
CA ILE A 18 -11.35 9.81 7.09
C ILE A 18 -10.61 11.14 7.32
N ASP A 19 -10.43 11.59 8.57
CA ASP A 19 -9.67 12.82 8.88
C ASP A 19 -8.15 12.61 8.82
N SER A 20 -7.70 11.35 8.87
CA SER A 20 -6.28 10.97 8.81
C SER A 20 -5.86 10.36 7.48
N GLU A 21 -6.82 10.02 6.62
CA GLU A 21 -6.54 9.40 5.33
C GLU A 21 -6.16 10.43 4.27
N PRO A 22 -5.22 10.10 3.37
CA PRO A 22 -4.94 10.95 2.22
C PRO A 22 -6.18 11.04 1.35
N ARG A 23 -6.60 12.27 1.03
CA ARG A 23 -7.77 12.49 0.16
C ARG A 23 -7.50 11.89 -1.22
N THR A 24 -8.37 11.00 -1.66
CA THR A 24 -8.35 10.46 -3.02
C THR A 24 -8.58 11.58 -4.04
N LEU A 25 -7.84 11.54 -5.15
CA LEU A 25 -8.03 12.46 -6.28
C LEU A 25 -9.43 12.29 -6.88
N SER A 26 -10.02 13.39 -7.36
CA SER A 26 -11.23 13.35 -8.20
C SER A 26 -10.94 12.72 -9.56
N ILE A 27 -11.98 12.31 -10.29
CA ILE A 27 -11.83 11.67 -11.61
C ILE A 27 -11.07 12.56 -12.61
N ASP A 28 -11.36 13.85 -12.65
CA ASP A 28 -10.68 14.81 -13.54
C ASP A 28 -9.20 14.94 -13.18
N GLN A 29 -8.88 14.95 -11.88
CA GLN A 29 -7.49 14.98 -11.41
C GLN A 29 -6.74 13.69 -11.75
N ILE A 30 -7.40 12.53 -11.68
CA ILE A 30 -6.83 11.26 -12.11
C ILE A 30 -6.51 11.30 -13.60
N HIS A 31 -7.45 11.75 -14.44
CA HIS A 31 -7.24 11.87 -15.88
C HIS A 31 -6.10 12.84 -16.19
N TYR A 32 -6.10 14.00 -15.56
CA TYR A 32 -5.03 14.98 -15.73
C TYR A 32 -3.66 14.42 -15.32
N ALA A 33 -3.56 13.79 -14.15
CA ALA A 33 -2.32 13.19 -13.67
C ALA A 33 -1.83 12.09 -14.61
N ARG A 34 -2.75 11.29 -15.17
CA ARG A 34 -2.44 10.26 -16.17
C ARG A 34 -1.82 10.86 -17.43
N GLU A 35 -2.42 11.89 -18.01
CA GLU A 35 -1.90 12.50 -19.23
C GLU A 35 -0.55 13.19 -18.98
N ALA A 36 -0.37 13.82 -17.81
CA ALA A 36 0.90 14.39 -17.42
C ALA A 36 2.00 13.31 -17.28
N ALA A 37 1.69 12.17 -16.65
CA ALA A 37 2.61 11.06 -16.53
C ALA A 37 3.00 10.48 -17.90
N LEU A 38 2.04 10.30 -18.80
CA LEU A 38 2.30 9.85 -20.17
C LEU A 38 3.19 10.82 -20.95
N TYR A 39 3.00 12.12 -20.77
CA TYR A 39 3.84 13.12 -21.40
C TYR A 39 5.31 12.99 -20.95
N VAL A 40 5.56 12.84 -19.65
CA VAL A 40 6.91 12.62 -19.10
C VAL A 40 7.53 11.36 -19.69
N MET A 41 6.81 10.24 -19.67
CA MET A 41 7.31 8.96 -20.20
C MET A 41 7.64 9.01 -21.70
N LYS A 42 6.93 9.84 -22.47
CA LYS A 42 7.13 9.95 -23.91
C LYS A 42 8.27 10.89 -24.29
N THR A 43 8.55 11.90 -23.47
CA THR A 43 9.43 13.03 -23.84
C THR A 43 10.74 13.06 -23.08
N MET A 44 10.81 12.43 -21.91
CA MET A 44 12.00 12.44 -21.04
C MET A 44 12.75 11.11 -21.13
N SER A 45 14.03 11.13 -20.77
CA SER A 45 14.79 9.89 -20.60
C SER A 45 14.30 9.12 -19.37
N ILE A 46 14.68 7.84 -19.27
CA ILE A 46 14.28 6.99 -18.14
C ILE A 46 14.83 7.55 -16.83
N GLU A 47 16.06 8.09 -16.83
CA GLU A 47 16.73 8.64 -15.67
C GLU A 47 16.00 9.89 -15.15
N ASP A 48 15.65 10.81 -16.05
CA ASP A 48 14.91 12.04 -15.69
C ASP A 48 13.50 11.72 -15.22
N ALA A 49 12.81 10.79 -15.90
CA ALA A 49 11.49 10.32 -15.48
C ALA A 49 11.55 9.69 -14.07
N MET A 50 12.57 8.89 -13.78
CA MET A 50 12.77 8.29 -12.46
C MET A 50 12.89 9.35 -11.36
N ILE A 51 13.67 10.40 -11.62
CA ILE A 51 13.80 11.52 -10.67
C ILE A 51 12.43 12.16 -10.43
N ILE A 52 11.69 12.49 -11.49
CA ILE A 52 10.38 13.14 -11.38
C ILE A 52 9.40 12.29 -10.54
N PHE A 53 9.32 10.98 -10.77
CA PHE A 53 8.36 10.12 -10.09
C PHE A 53 8.75 9.75 -8.66
N THR A 54 10.04 9.84 -8.30
CA THR A 54 10.53 9.41 -6.98
C THR A 54 10.95 10.57 -6.09
N GLN A 55 11.05 11.79 -6.62
CA GLN A 55 11.44 12.96 -5.86
C GLN A 55 10.47 13.23 -4.70
N GLY A 56 11.00 13.24 -3.48
CA GLY A 56 10.22 13.51 -2.25
C GLY A 56 9.46 12.31 -1.68
N LEU A 57 9.58 11.12 -2.27
CA LEU A 57 9.05 9.89 -1.69
C LEU A 57 10.02 9.34 -0.63
N GLU A 58 9.49 8.98 0.53
CA GLU A 58 10.24 8.23 1.53
C GLU A 58 10.05 6.72 1.29
N PRO A 59 11.14 5.92 1.24
CA PRO A 59 11.02 4.48 1.17
C PRO A 59 10.23 3.95 2.35
N VAL A 60 9.22 3.12 2.09
CA VAL A 60 8.54 2.40 3.16
C VAL A 60 9.54 1.43 3.77
N VAL A 61 9.96 1.68 5.01
CA VAL A 61 10.82 0.75 5.76
C VAL A 61 9.98 -0.50 6.00
N SER A 62 10.14 -1.50 5.14
CA SER A 62 9.44 -2.77 5.29
C SER A 62 9.77 -3.35 6.67
N ALA A 63 8.76 -3.50 7.53
CA ALA A 63 8.88 -4.05 8.88
C ALA A 63 9.38 -5.52 8.89
N GLY A 64 9.54 -6.14 7.73
CA GLY A 64 10.23 -7.42 7.58
C GLY A 64 11.70 -7.21 7.18
N ARG A 65 12.61 -7.22 8.15
CA ARG A 65 14.01 -7.62 7.88
C ARG A 65 14.01 -9.12 7.57
N SER A 66 13.67 -9.50 6.34
CA SER A 66 14.18 -10.75 5.80
C SER A 66 15.45 -10.40 5.04
N THR A 67 16.57 -10.94 5.51
CA THR A 67 17.89 -10.79 4.92
C THR A 67 17.87 -11.26 3.46
N CYS A 68 17.69 -10.34 2.53
CA CYS A 68 18.13 -10.56 1.16
C CYS A 68 19.23 -9.55 0.82
N ASN A 69 20.25 -10.08 0.15
CA ASN A 69 21.54 -9.49 -0.14
C ASN A 69 21.39 -8.12 -0.84
N LYS A 70 22.28 -7.16 -0.54
CA LYS A 70 22.20 -5.73 -0.92
C LYS A 70 22.31 -5.42 -2.42
N ASN A 71 22.19 -6.41 -3.30
CA ASN A 71 22.46 -6.29 -4.73
C ASN A 71 21.31 -6.82 -5.60
N LYS A 72 20.05 -6.66 -5.20
CA LYS A 72 18.92 -6.84 -6.11
C LYS A 72 18.15 -5.54 -6.17
N ALA A 73 18.52 -4.69 -7.12
CA ALA A 73 17.61 -3.69 -7.65
C ALA A 73 16.27 -4.38 -7.90
N ILE A 74 15.17 -3.81 -7.42
CA ILE A 74 13.83 -4.29 -7.74
C ILE A 74 13.61 -3.98 -9.22
N LEU A 75 14.16 -4.83 -10.08
CA LEU A 75 13.69 -4.99 -11.44
C LEU A 75 12.29 -5.59 -11.28
N ILE A 76 11.27 -4.76 -11.44
CA ILE A 76 9.93 -5.23 -11.74
C ILE A 76 10.06 -5.89 -13.12
N ASP A 77 10.34 -7.19 -13.10
CA ASP A 77 10.37 -8.04 -14.28
C ASP A 77 8.97 -8.05 -14.86
N THR A 78 8.73 -7.15 -15.81
CA THR A 78 7.46 -7.06 -16.54
C THR A 78 7.60 -7.95 -17.77
N GLY A 79 7.80 -9.24 -17.49
CA GLY A 79 7.99 -10.28 -18.49
C GLY A 79 7.23 -11.50 -18.02
N GLU A 80 6.03 -11.66 -18.56
CA GLU A 80 5.28 -12.90 -18.72
C GLU A 80 5.20 -13.93 -17.58
N GLU A 81 3.94 -14.31 -17.31
CA GLU A 81 3.51 -15.65 -16.90
C GLU A 81 3.11 -15.84 -15.43
N LEU A 82 1.79 -15.98 -15.33
CA LEU A 82 1.01 -16.69 -14.32
C LEU A 82 1.58 -18.11 -14.09
N GLU A 83 2.70 -18.23 -13.40
CA GLU A 83 3.18 -19.52 -12.90
C GLU A 83 2.90 -19.66 -11.40
N HIS A 84 1.79 -20.34 -11.14
CA HIS A 84 1.46 -21.14 -9.96
C HIS A 84 2.55 -21.14 -8.88
N ALA A 85 2.33 -20.35 -7.82
CA ALA A 85 3.07 -20.45 -6.58
C ALA A 85 2.82 -21.83 -5.92
N ALA A 86 3.61 -22.82 -6.33
CA ALA A 86 3.84 -24.03 -5.57
C ALA A 86 4.69 -23.67 -4.35
N GLY A 87 4.01 -23.31 -3.26
CA GLY A 87 4.65 -23.04 -1.98
C GLY A 87 3.61 -23.02 -0.87
N ASP A 88 3.48 -24.16 -0.18
CA ASP A 88 2.79 -24.45 1.10
C ASP A 88 2.11 -23.28 1.81
N HIS A 89 1.08 -22.72 1.17
CA HIS A 89 0.03 -22.00 1.85
C HIS A 89 -1.15 -22.95 1.82
N HIS A 90 -1.57 -23.39 3.00
CA HIS A 90 -2.76 -24.21 3.20
C HIS A 90 -4.00 -23.36 2.85
N LEU A 91 -4.15 -23.02 1.58
CA LEU A 91 -5.36 -22.45 1.02
C LEU A 91 -6.38 -23.57 1.05
N PRO A 92 -7.57 -23.37 1.65
CA PRO A 92 -8.60 -24.39 1.62
C PRO A 92 -8.89 -24.73 0.15
N ALA A 93 -8.68 -25.99 -0.20
CA ALA A 93 -8.83 -26.48 -1.56
C ALA A 93 -10.31 -26.41 -1.96
N GLY A 94 -10.69 -25.34 -2.66
CA GLY A 94 -11.99 -25.22 -3.31
C GLY A 94 -12.57 -23.81 -3.35
N PRO A 95 -13.49 -23.53 -4.27
CA PRO A 95 -14.28 -22.30 -4.24
C PRO A 95 -15.04 -22.23 -2.91
N ARG A 96 -14.90 -21.12 -2.18
CA ARG A 96 -15.62 -20.91 -0.92
C ARG A 96 -17.12 -20.83 -1.23
N ASP A 97 -17.89 -21.69 -0.59
CA ASP A 97 -19.35 -21.64 -0.63
C ASP A 97 -19.84 -20.33 0.01
N ILE A 98 -20.38 -19.45 -0.82
CA ILE A 98 -20.89 -18.13 -0.46
C ILE A 98 -22.10 -18.25 0.48
N ALA A 99 -22.80 -19.39 0.46
CA ALA A 99 -23.96 -19.63 1.30
C ALA A 99 -23.62 -19.83 2.79
N SER A 100 -22.35 -20.06 3.13
CA SER A 100 -21.88 -20.25 4.50
C SER A 100 -21.18 -19.02 5.09
N ALA A 101 -21.15 -17.90 4.36
CA ALA A 101 -20.61 -16.66 4.90
C ALA A 101 -21.56 -16.08 5.96
N PRO A 102 -21.06 -15.72 7.17
CA PRO A 102 -21.89 -15.09 8.19
C PRO A 102 -22.36 -13.70 7.73
N PHE A 103 -23.56 -13.31 8.17
CA PHE A 103 -24.09 -11.94 8.03
C PHE A 103 -23.54 -11.03 9.13
#